data_AF-A0A538NX73-F1
#
_entry.id   AF-A0A538NX73-F1
#
_cell.length_a   1.000
_cell.length_b   1.000
_cell.length_c   1.000
_cell.angle_alpha   90.00
_cell.angle_beta   90.00
_cell.angle_gamma   90.00
#
_symmetry.space_group_name_H-M   'P 1'
#
loop_
_entity.id
_entity.type
_entity.pdbx_description
1 polymer ?
#
loop_
_entity_poly.entity_id
_entity_poly.type
_entity_poly.pdbx_seq_one_letter_code
_entity_poly.pdbx_strand_id
1 'polypeptide(L)'
;MIRCIIFIFGFLLVLDPASARDERSIKDLSKALAALASDVDPGEAELLSVTAHTTARSLPRQYHLVLNPEFQCFLVNIGARKRGWCGHWTQDIGARLKELKPKTLVLHWGVAYERTSSENNCLVVTARNQPFQDGITIDGWRRAGRLFWCTVKKDDEYELEQHYGHSGITAWKENLQWTAWLQDYGPANQKAKTTTAQR
;
A
#
# COMPACT_ATOMS: atom_id res chain seq x y z
N MET A 1 27.51 -13.89 57.24
CA MET A 1 26.77 -12.76 56.64
C MET A 1 27.02 -12.77 55.14
N ILE A 2 26.12 -13.35 54.35
CA ILE A 2 26.22 -13.34 52.87
C ILE A 2 24.98 -12.58 52.40
N ARG A 3 25.19 -11.35 51.95
CA ARG A 3 24.24 -10.60 51.13
C ARG A 3 24.79 -10.57 49.72
N CYS A 4 23.87 -10.36 48.79
CA CYS A 4 24.06 -9.87 47.42
C CYS A 4 23.88 -10.93 46.33
N ILE A 5 23.18 -10.67 45.23
CA ILE A 5 22.32 -9.56 44.77
C ILE A 5 21.48 -10.26 43.68
N ILE A 6 20.15 -10.14 43.71
CA ILE A 6 19.30 -10.64 42.63
C ILE A 6 19.31 -9.56 41.53
N PHE A 7 19.96 -9.84 40.40
CA PHE A 7 19.87 -9.00 39.21
C PHE A 7 18.52 -9.25 38.52
N ILE A 8 17.56 -8.38 38.76
CA ILE A 8 16.31 -8.34 37.98
C ILE A 8 16.66 -7.62 36.67
N PHE A 9 16.84 -8.38 35.58
CA PHE A 9 16.83 -7.80 34.23
C PHE A 9 15.40 -7.36 33.91
N GLY A 10 15.11 -6.08 34.17
CA GLY A 10 13.90 -5.44 33.66
C GLY A 10 13.99 -5.37 32.13
N PHE A 11 13.18 -6.19 31.45
CA PHE A 11 12.99 -6.09 30.01
C PHE A 11 12.17 -4.82 29.72
N LEU A 12 12.86 -3.69 29.55
CA LEU A 12 12.22 -2.48 29.02
C LEU A 12 11.86 -2.78 27.56
N LEU A 13 10.56 -2.95 27.28
CA LEU A 13 10.01 -2.90 25.93
C LEU A 13 10.23 -1.48 25.39
N VAL A 14 11.37 -1.25 24.75
CA VAL A 14 11.61 -0.04 23.97
C VAL A 14 10.70 -0.14 22.74
N LEU A 15 9.53 0.49 22.82
CA LEU A 15 8.65 0.66 21.67
C LEU A 15 9.40 1.51 20.63
N ASP A 16 9.70 0.92 19.47
CA ASP A 16 10.31 1.63 18.36
C ASP A 16 9.35 2.75 17.88
N PRO A 17 9.76 4.03 17.85
CA PRO A 17 8.91 5.13 17.39
C PRO A 17 8.38 4.93 15.96
N ALA A 18 9.09 4.18 15.11
CA ALA A 18 8.60 3.79 13.79
C ALA A 18 7.40 2.84 13.89
N SER A 19 7.41 1.89 14.83
CA SER A 19 6.29 0.99 15.10
C SER A 19 5.08 1.75 15.63
N ALA A 20 5.29 2.66 16.59
CA ALA A 20 4.21 3.49 17.15
C ALA A 20 3.57 4.42 16.10
N ARG A 21 4.37 4.94 15.15
CA ARG A 21 3.86 5.75 14.02
C ARG A 21 3.04 4.91 13.04
N ASP A 22 3.47 3.69 12.75
CA ASP A 22 2.73 2.76 11.89
C ASP A 22 1.40 2.36 12.54
N GLU A 23 1.38 2.03 13.84
CA GLU A 23 0.15 1.71 14.57
C GLU A 23 -0.87 2.85 14.51
N ARG A 24 -0.41 4.10 14.65
CA ARG A 24 -1.27 5.27 14.49
C ARG A 24 -1.81 5.38 13.07
N SER A 25 -0.94 5.28 12.07
CA SER A 25 -1.34 5.34 10.66
C SER A 25 -2.32 4.23 10.27
N ILE A 26 -2.14 3.01 10.80
CA ILE A 26 -3.06 1.89 10.61
C ILE A 26 -4.45 2.23 11.17
N LYS A 27 -4.51 2.73 12.41
CA LYS A 27 -5.78 3.13 13.04
C LYS A 27 -6.45 4.28 12.29
N ASP A 28 -5.68 5.26 11.86
CA ASP A 28 -6.20 6.46 11.19
C ASP A 28 -6.72 6.11 9.78
N LEU A 29 -6.00 5.27 9.01
CA LEU A 29 -6.48 4.78 7.72
C LEU A 29 -7.72 3.90 7.87
N SER A 30 -7.75 3.00 8.85
CA SER A 30 -8.93 2.17 9.14
C SER A 30 -10.17 3.03 9.39
N LYS A 31 -10.05 4.07 10.23
CA LYS A 31 -11.13 5.02 10.49
C LYS A 31 -11.53 5.79 9.24
N ALA A 32 -10.55 6.25 8.45
CA ALA A 32 -10.83 6.99 7.22
C ALA A 32 -11.59 6.14 6.19
N LEU A 33 -11.21 4.88 6.03
CA LEU A 33 -11.89 3.92 5.16
C LEU A 33 -13.31 3.63 5.64
N ALA A 34 -13.49 3.37 6.95
CA ALA A 34 -14.80 3.16 7.54
C ALA A 34 -15.72 4.39 7.43
N ALA A 35 -15.14 5.59 7.32
CA ALA A 35 -15.86 6.84 7.17
C ALA A 35 -16.21 7.20 5.70
N LEU A 36 -15.81 6.39 4.72
CA LEU A 36 -16.13 6.64 3.30
C LEU A 36 -17.64 6.62 3.04
N ALA A 37 -18.37 5.70 3.67
CA ALA A 37 -19.84 5.63 3.64
C ALA A 37 -20.36 4.86 4.87
N SER A 38 -21.64 5.05 5.21
CA SER A 38 -22.24 4.44 6.41
C SER A 38 -22.42 2.92 6.32
N ASP A 39 -22.34 2.34 5.13
CA ASP A 39 -22.47 0.91 4.86
C ASP A 39 -21.11 0.20 4.73
N VAL A 40 -20.00 0.91 4.92
CA VAL A 40 -18.66 0.30 5.01
C VAL A 40 -18.54 -0.52 6.29
N ASP A 41 -18.11 -1.78 6.16
CA ASP A 41 -17.82 -2.64 7.31
C ASP A 41 -16.53 -2.17 8.01
N PRO A 42 -16.57 -1.73 9.28
CA PRO A 42 -15.39 -1.30 10.00
C PRO A 42 -14.31 -2.39 10.13
N GLY A 43 -14.72 -3.67 10.21
CA GLY A 43 -13.78 -4.80 10.27
C GLY A 43 -13.05 -5.02 8.95
N GLU A 44 -13.74 -4.81 7.82
CA GLU A 44 -13.13 -4.83 6.49
C GLU A 44 -12.13 -3.67 6.32
N ALA A 45 -12.52 -2.46 6.76
CA ALA A 45 -11.66 -1.28 6.73
C ALA A 45 -10.39 -1.46 7.60
N GLU A 46 -10.51 -2.06 8.78
CA GLU A 46 -9.38 -2.42 9.63
C GLU A 46 -8.45 -3.43 8.95
N LEU A 47 -9.01 -4.53 8.42
CA LEU A 47 -8.22 -5.57 7.77
C LEU A 47 -7.50 -5.07 6.52
N LEU A 48 -8.15 -4.22 5.72
CA LEU A 48 -7.54 -3.56 4.57
C LEU A 48 -6.38 -2.66 5.00
N SER A 49 -6.60 -1.82 6.02
CA SER A 49 -5.57 -0.91 6.54
C SER A 49 -4.33 -1.66 7.05
N VAL A 50 -4.53 -2.69 7.88
CA VAL A 50 -3.44 -3.54 8.39
C VAL A 50 -2.70 -4.18 7.23
N THR A 51 -3.42 -4.84 6.30
CA THR A 51 -2.82 -5.56 5.18
C THR A 51 -2.01 -4.63 4.27
N ALA A 52 -2.52 -3.44 3.98
CA ALA A 52 -1.82 -2.45 3.17
C ALA A 52 -0.50 -2.01 3.83
N HIS A 53 -0.53 -1.65 5.11
CA HIS A 53 0.65 -1.22 5.85
C HIS A 53 1.68 -2.34 5.98
N THR A 54 1.27 -3.54 6.39
CA THR A 54 2.19 -4.68 6.58
C THR A 54 2.81 -5.11 5.25
N THR A 55 2.02 -5.12 4.17
CA THR A 55 2.54 -5.44 2.83
C THR A 55 3.55 -4.40 2.40
N ALA A 56 3.19 -3.11 2.42
CA ALA A 56 4.10 -2.02 2.06
C ALA A 56 5.42 -2.08 2.85
N ARG A 57 5.35 -2.36 4.16
CA ARG A 57 6.53 -2.43 5.02
C ARG A 57 7.47 -3.60 4.67
N SER A 58 6.93 -4.67 4.10
CA SER A 58 7.72 -5.84 3.71
C SER A 58 8.44 -5.67 2.36
N LEU A 59 7.90 -4.85 1.45
CA LEU A 59 8.38 -4.73 0.07
C LEU A 59 9.81 -4.18 -0.07
N PRO A 60 10.31 -3.21 0.73
CA PRO A 60 11.71 -2.77 0.65
C PRO A 60 12.71 -3.90 0.74
N ARG A 61 12.45 -4.86 1.63
CA ARG A 61 13.32 -6.02 1.83
C ARG A 61 13.22 -6.98 0.65
N GLN A 62 12.02 -7.18 0.11
CA GLN A 62 11.78 -8.06 -1.05
C GLN A 62 12.36 -7.48 -2.35
N TYR A 63 12.34 -6.16 -2.50
CA TYR A 63 12.84 -5.47 -3.69
C TYR A 63 14.33 -5.17 -3.63
N HIS A 64 14.98 -5.45 -2.49
CA HIS A 64 16.35 -5.03 -2.21
C HIS A 64 16.54 -3.53 -2.52
N LEU A 65 15.62 -2.73 -1.96
CA LEU A 65 15.60 -1.28 -2.14
C LEU A 65 16.94 -0.68 -1.69
N VAL A 66 17.46 0.23 -2.51
CA VAL A 66 18.66 1.01 -2.20
C VAL A 66 18.39 2.48 -2.50
N LEU A 67 18.96 3.35 -1.66
CA LEU A 67 18.82 4.81 -1.78
C LEU A 67 17.34 5.24 -1.81
N ASN A 68 16.96 6.08 -2.79
CA ASN A 68 15.62 6.65 -2.91
C ASN A 68 14.78 5.90 -3.98
N PRO A 69 13.45 6.09 -3.98
CA PRO A 69 12.56 5.42 -4.93
C PRO A 69 12.90 5.68 -6.41
N GLU A 70 13.36 6.89 -6.75
CA GLU A 70 13.79 7.25 -8.11
C GLU A 70 15.01 6.45 -8.58
N PHE A 71 16.02 6.30 -7.71
CA PHE A 71 17.19 5.50 -8.01
C PHE A 71 16.82 4.03 -8.17
N GLN A 72 15.86 3.53 -7.38
CA GLN A 72 15.34 2.18 -7.58
C GLN A 72 14.66 2.05 -8.96
N CYS A 73 13.88 3.05 -9.41
CA CYS A 73 13.31 3.05 -10.76
C CYS A 73 14.40 2.99 -11.84
N PHE A 74 15.48 3.77 -11.69
CA PHE A 74 16.64 3.70 -12.58
C PHE A 74 17.24 2.28 -12.61
N LEU A 75 17.45 1.65 -11.44
CA LEU A 75 17.98 0.28 -11.37
C LEU A 75 17.07 -0.76 -12.03
N VAL A 76 15.75 -0.57 -11.96
CA VAL A 76 14.80 -1.43 -12.68
C VAL A 76 14.92 -1.21 -14.19
N ASN A 77 15.00 0.04 -14.64
CA ASN A 77 15.10 0.38 -16.06
C ASN A 77 16.35 -0.18 -16.74
N ILE A 78 17.49 -0.23 -16.03
CA ILE A 78 18.73 -0.84 -16.56
C ILE A 78 18.81 -2.36 -16.33
N GLY A 79 17.77 -2.98 -15.76
CA GLY A 79 17.70 -4.42 -15.50
C GLY A 79 18.50 -4.91 -14.28
N ALA A 80 19.08 -4.01 -13.48
CA ALA A 80 19.82 -4.34 -12.25
C ALA A 80 18.89 -4.73 -11.07
N ARG A 81 17.59 -4.45 -11.18
CA ARG A 81 16.54 -4.86 -10.24
C ARG A 81 15.33 -5.37 -11.01
N LYS A 82 14.67 -6.39 -10.47
CA LYS A 82 13.43 -6.94 -11.06
C LYS A 82 12.19 -6.14 -10.66
N ARG A 83 12.20 -5.52 -9.47
CA ARG A 83 11.06 -4.80 -8.90
C ARG A 83 11.49 -3.49 -8.23
N GLY A 84 10.55 -2.55 -8.06
CA GLY A 84 10.80 -1.33 -7.30
C GLY A 84 10.19 -0.03 -7.83
N TRP A 85 9.77 0.06 -9.10
CA TRP A 85 8.98 1.21 -9.59
C TRP A 85 7.53 1.19 -9.06
N CYS A 86 6.86 2.34 -9.10
CA CYS A 86 5.52 2.57 -8.55
C CYS A 86 4.49 1.48 -8.90
N GLY A 87 4.41 1.07 -10.17
CA GLY A 87 3.48 0.03 -10.62
C GLY A 87 3.65 -1.31 -9.89
N HIS A 88 4.89 -1.70 -9.54
CA HIS A 88 5.13 -2.94 -8.77
C HIS A 88 4.60 -2.85 -7.34
N TRP A 89 4.68 -1.67 -6.70
CA TRP A 89 4.13 -1.47 -5.36
C TRP A 89 2.61 -1.58 -5.37
N THR A 90 1.96 -0.89 -6.32
CA THR A 90 0.51 -0.92 -6.51
C THR A 90 0.01 -2.33 -6.81
N GLN A 91 0.73 -3.05 -7.67
CA GLN A 91 0.42 -4.44 -7.98
C GLN A 91 0.54 -5.35 -6.75
N ASP A 92 1.64 -5.30 -6.00
CA ASP A 92 1.88 -6.25 -4.91
C ASP A 92 1.00 -5.96 -3.70
N ILE A 93 0.80 -4.68 -3.35
CA ILE A 93 -0.19 -4.30 -2.33
C ILE A 93 -1.60 -4.70 -2.81
N GLY A 94 -1.94 -4.39 -4.06
CA GLY A 94 -3.25 -4.67 -4.64
C GLY A 94 -3.58 -6.15 -4.67
N ALA A 95 -2.60 -7.01 -4.97
CA ALA A 95 -2.76 -8.46 -4.93
C ALA A 95 -3.11 -8.96 -3.52
N ARG A 96 -2.44 -8.44 -2.47
CA ARG A 96 -2.75 -8.80 -1.08
C ARG A 96 -4.11 -8.28 -0.62
N LEU A 97 -4.50 -7.07 -1.01
CA LEU A 97 -5.82 -6.52 -0.68
C LEU A 97 -6.94 -7.24 -1.42
N LYS A 98 -6.71 -7.64 -2.67
CA LYS A 98 -7.64 -8.42 -3.47
C LYS A 98 -7.97 -9.78 -2.85
N GLU A 99 -7.00 -10.42 -2.18
CA GLU A 99 -7.23 -11.69 -1.46
C GLU A 99 -8.26 -11.55 -0.32
N LEU A 100 -8.45 -10.35 0.22
CA LEU A 100 -9.43 -10.07 1.26
C LEU A 100 -10.88 -10.15 0.75
N LYS A 101 -11.08 -10.07 -0.57
CA LYS A 101 -12.39 -10.10 -1.24
C LYS A 101 -13.40 -9.09 -0.65
N PRO A 102 -13.04 -7.79 -0.58
CA PRO A 102 -13.85 -6.79 0.09
C PRO A 102 -15.28 -6.73 -0.46
N LYS A 103 -16.23 -6.64 0.47
CA LYS A 103 -17.67 -6.65 0.27
C LYS A 103 -18.29 -5.26 0.38
N THR A 104 -17.65 -4.31 1.03
CA THR A 104 -18.17 -2.94 1.18
C THR A 104 -17.26 -1.89 0.54
N LEU A 105 -15.98 -2.21 0.37
CA LEU A 105 -14.98 -1.39 -0.29
C LEU A 105 -14.69 -1.89 -1.71
N VAL A 106 -14.25 -0.96 -2.57
CA VAL A 106 -13.85 -1.22 -3.95
C VAL A 106 -12.40 -0.76 -4.13
N LEU A 107 -11.59 -1.59 -4.78
CA LEU A 107 -10.19 -1.32 -5.10
C LEU A 107 -10.09 -0.84 -6.54
N HIS A 108 -9.46 0.32 -6.73
CA HIS A 108 -9.22 0.94 -8.03
C HIS A 108 -7.73 1.10 -8.25
N TRP A 109 -7.32 1.07 -9.52
CA TRP A 109 -5.96 1.43 -9.91
C TRP A 109 -5.91 2.90 -10.32
N GLY A 110 -5.15 3.71 -9.59
CA GLY A 110 -4.91 5.11 -9.90
C GLY A 110 -3.62 5.30 -10.70
N VAL A 111 -3.66 6.15 -11.73
CA VAL A 111 -2.48 6.60 -12.48
C VAL A 111 -2.46 8.12 -12.54
N ALA A 112 -1.32 8.72 -12.22
CA ALA A 112 -1.07 10.14 -12.38
C ALA A 112 0.01 10.35 -13.44
N TYR A 113 -0.14 11.39 -14.27
CA TYR A 113 0.75 11.74 -15.39
C TYR A 113 1.17 10.54 -16.26
N GLU A 114 0.19 9.72 -16.65
CA GLU A 114 0.39 8.52 -17.48
C GLU A 114 1.25 8.80 -18.73
N ARG A 115 2.20 7.88 -19.02
CA ARG A 115 3.16 7.93 -20.15
C ARG A 115 4.12 9.12 -20.13
N THR A 116 4.37 9.69 -18.96
CA THR A 116 5.41 10.71 -18.77
C THR A 116 6.53 10.19 -17.85
N SER A 117 7.64 10.91 -17.76
CA SER A 117 8.69 10.63 -16.76
C SER A 117 8.22 10.76 -15.32
N SER A 118 7.08 11.43 -15.11
CA SER A 118 6.45 11.69 -13.82
C SER A 118 5.26 10.76 -13.56
N GLU A 119 5.15 9.65 -14.29
CA GLU A 119 4.09 8.68 -14.05
C GLU A 119 4.22 8.07 -12.65
N ASN A 120 3.12 8.09 -11.89
CA ASN A 120 2.99 7.31 -10.67
C ASN A 120 1.70 6.51 -10.68
N ASN A 121 1.75 5.36 -10.01
CA ASN A 121 0.67 4.41 -9.89
C ASN A 121 0.39 4.21 -8.41
N CYS A 122 -0.88 4.18 -8.01
CA CYS A 122 -1.30 3.88 -6.64
C CYS A 122 -2.59 3.03 -6.63
N LEU A 123 -2.98 2.56 -5.46
CA LEU A 123 -4.34 2.06 -5.25
C LEU A 123 -5.22 3.21 -4.78
N VAL A 124 -6.47 3.23 -5.22
CA VAL A 124 -7.52 4.07 -4.65
C VAL A 124 -8.61 3.17 -4.10
N VAL A 125 -9.06 3.46 -2.88
CA VAL A 125 -10.12 2.70 -2.22
C VAL A 125 -11.34 3.59 -2.06
N THR A 126 -12.50 3.10 -2.50
CA THR A 126 -13.79 3.78 -2.38
C THR A 126 -14.79 2.88 -1.66
N ALA A 127 -15.90 3.46 -1.17
CA ALA A 127 -17.10 2.70 -0.87
C ALA A 127 -17.81 2.27 -2.16
N ARG A 128 -18.72 1.29 -2.10
CA ARG A 128 -19.52 0.92 -3.28
C ARG A 128 -20.31 2.12 -3.79
N ASN A 129 -20.37 2.25 -5.12
CA ASN A 129 -21.08 3.33 -5.82
C ASN A 129 -20.56 4.75 -5.50
N GLN A 130 -19.40 4.87 -4.84
CA GLN A 130 -18.73 6.15 -4.62
C GLN A 130 -17.85 6.48 -5.85
N PRO A 131 -17.81 7.74 -6.31
CA PRO A 131 -16.90 8.16 -7.36
C PRO A 131 -15.43 7.95 -6.98
N PHE A 132 -14.58 7.59 -7.95
CA PHE A 132 -13.13 7.43 -7.76
C PHE A 132 -12.48 8.63 -7.04
N GLN A 133 -12.89 9.85 -7.37
CA GLN A 133 -12.32 11.08 -6.80
C GLN A 133 -12.66 11.31 -5.33
N ASP A 134 -13.63 10.59 -4.77
CA ASP A 134 -13.98 10.65 -3.36
C ASP A 134 -13.28 9.55 -2.53
N GLY A 135 -12.45 8.73 -3.18
CA GLY A 135 -11.70 7.66 -2.53
C GLY A 135 -10.46 8.11 -1.76
N ILE A 136 -9.78 7.12 -1.19
CA ILE A 136 -8.50 7.26 -0.49
C ILE A 136 -7.40 6.60 -1.31
N THR A 137 -6.39 7.39 -1.67
CA THR A 137 -5.14 6.93 -2.26
C THR A 137 -4.32 6.16 -1.23
N ILE A 138 -3.73 5.05 -1.65
CA ILE A 138 -2.79 4.23 -0.89
C ILE A 138 -1.53 4.00 -1.76
N ASP A 139 -0.39 4.50 -1.29
CA ASP A 139 0.89 4.49 -2.02
C ASP A 139 2.03 4.00 -1.10
N GLY A 140 2.65 2.88 -1.45
CA GLY A 140 3.82 2.35 -0.74
C GLY A 140 5.17 2.82 -1.29
N TRP A 141 5.20 3.38 -2.49
CA TRP A 141 6.41 3.73 -3.24
C TRP A 141 7.04 5.02 -2.73
N ARG A 142 6.25 6.10 -2.57
CA ARG A 142 6.73 7.46 -2.24
C ARG A 142 7.63 7.53 -1.02
N ARG A 143 7.34 6.70 -0.02
CA ARG A 143 8.05 6.68 1.27
C ARG A 143 8.72 5.33 1.53
N ALA A 144 9.10 4.64 0.45
CA ALA A 144 9.88 3.40 0.46
C ALA A 144 9.38 2.38 1.51
N GLY A 145 8.07 2.08 1.48
CA GLY A 145 7.43 1.08 2.33
C GLY A 145 6.81 1.61 3.63
N ARG A 146 7.00 2.87 4.00
CA ARG A 146 6.07 3.50 4.95
C ARG A 146 4.82 3.94 4.18
N LEU A 147 3.70 3.27 4.40
CA LEU A 147 2.49 3.54 3.62
C LEU A 147 2.10 5.03 3.70
N PHE A 148 1.94 5.65 2.54
CA PHE A 148 1.32 6.95 2.38
C PHE A 148 -0.15 6.76 2.00
N TRP A 149 -1.01 7.60 2.56
CA TRP A 149 -2.41 7.64 2.17
C TRP A 149 -2.99 9.04 2.40
N CYS A 150 -3.94 9.41 1.55
CA CYS A 150 -4.72 10.65 1.63
C CYS A 150 -6.00 10.50 0.80
N THR A 151 -6.97 11.39 0.96
CA THR A 151 -8.10 11.44 0.02
C THR A 151 -7.61 11.89 -1.36
N VAL A 152 -8.11 11.31 -2.44
CA VAL A 152 -7.65 11.60 -3.81
C VAL A 152 -7.60 13.10 -4.07
N LYS A 153 -8.66 13.84 -3.74
CA LYS A 153 -8.76 15.31 -3.88
C LYS A 153 -7.76 16.17 -3.08
N LYS A 154 -7.01 15.58 -2.14
CA LYS A 154 -6.07 16.29 -1.25
C LYS A 154 -4.62 15.83 -1.43
N ASP A 155 -4.30 15.16 -2.53
CA ASP A 155 -2.94 14.69 -2.79
C ASP A 155 -2.03 15.80 -3.34
N ASP A 156 -1.92 16.89 -2.57
CA ASP A 156 -1.10 18.05 -2.91
C ASP A 156 0.41 17.75 -2.85
N GLU A 157 0.81 16.76 -2.03
CA GLU A 157 2.21 16.29 -1.89
C GLU A 157 2.74 15.84 -3.26
N TYR A 158 1.91 15.15 -4.05
CA TYR A 158 2.34 14.66 -5.36
C TYR A 158 2.51 15.77 -6.41
N GLU A 159 1.59 16.75 -6.43
CA GLU A 159 1.66 17.88 -7.36
C GLU A 159 2.90 18.77 -7.07
N LEU A 160 3.26 18.92 -5.80
CA LEU A 160 4.44 19.68 -5.36
C LEU A 160 5.75 18.97 -5.75
N GLU A 161 5.85 17.66 -5.49
CA GLU A 161 7.04 16.86 -5.83
C GLU A 161 7.37 16.89 -7.32
N GLN A 162 6.35 16.99 -8.19
CA GLN A 162 6.53 16.97 -9.64
C GLN A 162 6.64 18.36 -10.28
N HIS A 163 6.68 19.44 -9.48
CA HIS A 163 6.87 20.82 -9.94
C HIS A 163 5.84 21.32 -10.98
N TYR A 164 4.65 20.71 -11.08
CA TYR A 164 3.62 21.09 -12.06
C TYR A 164 2.77 22.31 -11.66
N GLY A 165 3.01 22.88 -10.47
CA GLY A 165 2.19 23.94 -9.90
C GLY A 165 0.85 23.41 -9.35
N HIS A 166 0.24 24.12 -8.40
CA HIS A 166 -1.06 23.74 -7.84
C HIS A 166 -2.16 23.89 -8.90
N SER A 167 -2.39 22.85 -9.69
CA SER A 167 -3.48 22.80 -10.67
C SER A 167 -4.87 22.70 -10.02
N GLY A 168 -4.93 22.35 -8.72
CA GLY A 168 -6.17 22.14 -7.97
C GLY A 168 -6.96 20.90 -8.40
N ILE A 169 -6.43 20.12 -9.35
CA ILE A 169 -7.00 18.86 -9.83
C ILE A 169 -5.91 17.84 -9.66
N THR A 170 -6.07 16.92 -8.71
CA THR A 170 -5.13 15.82 -8.58
C THR A 170 -5.08 15.04 -9.88
N ALA A 171 -3.88 14.86 -10.45
CA ALA A 171 -3.66 14.20 -11.73
C ALA A 171 -4.14 12.73 -11.81
N TRP A 172 -4.62 12.18 -10.69
CA TRP A 172 -5.13 10.82 -10.57
C TRP A 172 -6.35 10.55 -11.46
N LYS A 173 -6.16 9.61 -12.37
CA LYS A 173 -7.20 9.00 -13.18
C LYS A 173 -7.28 7.52 -12.88
N GLU A 174 -8.48 6.98 -13.01
CA GLU A 174 -8.68 5.55 -12.88
C GLU A 174 -8.19 4.82 -14.14
N ASN A 175 -7.40 3.77 -13.95
CA ASN A 175 -7.08 2.80 -15.00
C ASN A 175 -8.03 1.60 -14.92
N LEU A 176 -9.02 1.58 -15.82
CA LEU A 176 -10.08 0.57 -15.82
C LEU A 176 -9.58 -0.86 -16.05
N GLN A 177 -8.51 -1.05 -16.81
CA GLN A 177 -7.96 -2.39 -17.08
C GLN A 177 -7.39 -3.00 -15.79
N TRP A 178 -6.60 -2.23 -15.05
CA TRP A 178 -6.02 -2.69 -13.80
C TRP A 178 -7.04 -2.70 -12.65
N THR A 179 -8.02 -1.78 -12.64
CA THR A 179 -9.18 -1.89 -11.74
C THR A 179 -9.91 -3.21 -11.97
N ALA A 180 -10.18 -3.61 -13.23
CA ALA A 180 -10.85 -4.87 -13.51
C ALA A 180 -10.06 -6.07 -12.96
N TRP A 181 -8.73 -6.06 -13.08
CA TRP A 181 -7.89 -7.08 -12.45
C TRP A 181 -8.01 -7.09 -10.93
N LEU A 182 -8.11 -5.94 -10.26
CA LEU A 182 -8.32 -5.86 -8.80
C LEU A 182 -9.68 -6.45 -8.37
N GLN A 183 -10.67 -6.45 -9.25
CA GLN A 183 -12.00 -7.01 -9.00
C GLN A 183 -12.16 -8.48 -9.42
N ASP A 184 -11.18 -9.05 -10.13
CA ASP A 184 -11.22 -10.44 -10.58
C ASP A 184 -10.88 -11.41 -9.45
N TYR A 185 -11.83 -11.65 -8.53
CA TYR A 185 -11.71 -12.68 -7.51
C TYR A 185 -11.90 -14.06 -8.16
N GLY A 186 -10.92 -14.52 -8.94
CA GLY A 186 -10.93 -15.84 -9.56
C GLY A 186 -11.38 -16.96 -8.59
N PRO A 187 -11.87 -18.09 -9.11
CA PRO A 187 -12.43 -19.15 -8.28
C PRO A 187 -11.42 -19.59 -7.21
N ALA A 188 -11.87 -19.62 -5.95
CA ALA A 188 -11.03 -19.98 -4.84
C ALA A 188 -10.49 -21.41 -5.02
N ASN A 189 -9.18 -21.52 -5.28
CA ASN A 189 -8.30 -22.66 -5.03
C ASN A 189 -8.56 -23.96 -5.82
N GLN A 190 -7.63 -24.35 -6.71
CA GLN A 190 -7.13 -25.75 -6.85
C GLN A 190 -5.74 -25.79 -7.51
N LYS A 191 -4.66 -25.79 -6.71
CA LYS A 191 -3.56 -26.79 -6.77
C LYS A 191 -2.38 -26.40 -5.86
N ALA A 192 -2.48 -26.85 -4.61
CA ALA A 192 -1.38 -27.53 -3.96
C ALA A 192 -1.74 -29.02 -3.89
N LYS A 193 -0.82 -29.90 -4.31
CA LYS A 193 -0.87 -31.36 -4.61
C LYS A 193 -0.71 -31.60 -6.12
N THR A 194 0.37 -32.18 -6.64
CA THR A 194 1.25 -33.21 -6.08
C THR A 194 2.62 -33.19 -6.78
N THR A 195 3.68 -33.28 -5.98
CA THR A 195 5.00 -33.76 -6.41
C THR A 195 4.92 -35.23 -6.80
N THR A 196 5.17 -35.56 -8.06
CA THR A 196 5.67 -36.88 -8.51
C THR A 196 6.44 -36.59 -9.82
N ALA A 197 7.76 -36.42 -9.81
CA ALA A 197 8.77 -37.47 -9.98
C ALA A 197 8.66 -38.26 -11.30
N GLN A 198 9.71 -38.14 -12.14
CA GLN A 198 10.18 -39.08 -13.18
C GLN A 198 9.26 -39.28 -14.40
N ARG A 199 9.71 -39.23 -15.67
CA ARG A 199 10.96 -39.64 -16.32
C ARG A 199 11.25 -38.73 -17.51
#